data_AF-A0A9X1RPB1-F1
#
_entry.id   AF-A0A9X1RPB1-F1
#
_cell.length_a   1.000
_cell.length_b   1.000
_cell.length_c   1.000
_cell.angle_alpha   90.00
_cell.angle_beta   90.00
_cell.angle_gamma   90.00
#
_symmetry.space_group_name_H-M   'P 1'
#
loop_
_entity.id
_entity.type
_entity.pdbx_description
1 polymer ?
#
loop_
_entity_poly.entity_id
_entity_poly.type
_entity_poly.pdbx_seq_one_letter_code
_entity_poly.pdbx_strand_id
1 'polypeptide(L)'
;MTRRTRNPDGTLTLKSFSYFGPEEHAEEAFRRELAEIEEHNREALAEWNHLAPEERERRTREFEAREAKFHASTAQWESLPFNPQIERSEIPTFL
;
A
#
# COMPACT_ATOMS: atom_id res chain seq x y z
N MET A 1 -14.22 1.06 0.39
CA MET A 1 -12.96 0.47 -0.12
C MET A 1 -11.82 0.98 0.73
N THR A 2 -11.01 0.07 1.28
CA THR A 2 -9.88 0.42 2.14
C THR A 2 -8.59 0.32 1.33
N ARG A 3 -7.70 1.30 1.46
CA ARG A 3 -6.34 1.26 0.89
C ARG A 3 -5.33 1.07 2.00
N ARG A 4 -4.50 0.05 1.85
CA ARG A 4 -3.40 -0.30 2.77
C ARG A 4 -2.09 -0.34 1.96
N THR A 5 -0.97 -0.05 2.62
CA THR A 5 0.38 -0.24 2.06
C THR A 5 1.13 -1.22 2.93
N ARG A 6 1.83 -2.18 2.32
CA ARG A 6 2.71 -3.11 3.02
C ARG A 6 4.12 -2.52 3.15
N ASN A 7 4.64 -2.49 4.36
CA ASN A 7 5.97 -1.98 4.71
C ASN A 7 7.05 -3.07 4.54
N PRO A 8 8.35 -2.73 4.57
CA PRO A 8 9.45 -3.70 4.43
C PRO A 8 9.45 -4.80 5.50
N ASP A 9 9.01 -4.45 6.71
CA ASP A 9 8.90 -5.36 7.85
C ASP A 9 7.66 -6.27 7.79
N GLY A 10 6.88 -6.17 6.71
CA GLY A 10 5.66 -6.93 6.50
C GLY A 10 4.42 -6.34 7.16
N THR A 11 4.56 -5.27 7.95
CA THR A 11 3.42 -4.55 8.54
C THR A 11 2.59 -3.82 7.49
N LEU A 12 1.35 -3.49 7.83
CA LEU A 12 0.40 -2.75 7.03
C LEU A 12 0.19 -1.36 7.62
N THR A 13 0.23 -0.36 6.74
CA THR A 13 -0.16 1.02 7.03
C THR A 13 -1.49 1.31 6.35
N LEU A 14 -2.49 1.76 7.11
CA LEU A 14 -3.74 2.25 6.54
C LEU A 14 -3.52 3.59 5.83
N LYS A 15 -3.84 3.68 4.54
CA LYS A 15 -3.72 4.91 3.73
C LYS A 15 -5.03 5.66 3.64
N SER A 16 -6.13 4.95 3.43
CA SER A 16 -7.46 5.54 3.41
C SER A 16 -8.51 4.49 3.74
N PHE A 17 -9.54 4.91 4.47
CA PHE A 17 -10.70 4.08 4.76
C PHE A 17 -11.94 4.74 4.15
N SER A 18 -12.76 3.94 3.48
CA SER A 18 -14.05 4.41 2.95
C SER A 18 -15.10 3.36 3.20
N TYR A 19 -16.18 3.78 3.85
CA TYR A 19 -17.28 2.93 4.26
C TYR A 19 -18.53 3.30 3.47
N PHE A 20 -19.22 2.30 2.92
CA PHE A 20 -20.47 2.44 2.19
C PHE A 20 -21.53 1.61 2.91
N GLY A 21 -22.14 2.21 3.93
CA GLY A 21 -23.16 1.61 4.78
C GLY A 21 -23.78 2.65 5.72
N PRO A 22 -24.68 2.24 6.62
CA PRO A 22 -25.31 3.15 7.58
C PRO A 22 -24.27 3.85 8.47
N GLU A 23 -24.39 5.16 8.65
CA GLU A 23 -23.40 5.98 9.35
C GLU A 23 -23.16 5.50 10.79
N GLU A 24 -24.20 4.99 11.44
CA GLU A 24 -24.12 4.41 12.80
C GLU A 24 -23.14 3.23 12.92
N HIS A 25 -22.80 2.57 11.81
CA HIS A 25 -21.86 1.45 11.77
C HIS A 25 -20.47 1.83 11.23
N ALA A 26 -20.28 3.07 10.76
CA ALA A 26 -19.02 3.50 10.17
C ALA A 26 -17.86 3.43 11.17
N GLU A 27 -18.10 3.86 12.41
CA GLU A 27 -17.09 3.83 13.48
C GLU A 27 -16.73 2.39 13.88
N GLU A 28 -17.73 1.51 14.01
CA GLU A 28 -17.48 0.11 14.34
C GLU A 28 -16.69 -0.59 13.21
N ALA A 29 -17.06 -0.34 11.96
CA ALA A 29 -16.34 -0.87 10.80
C ALA A 29 -14.87 -0.37 10.77
N PHE A 30 -14.64 0.90 11.10
CA PHE A 30 -13.29 1.45 11.20
C PHE A 30 -12.48 0.81 12.34
N ARG A 31 -13.08 0.60 13.52
CA ARG A 31 -12.40 -0.07 14.64
C ARG A 31 -12.04 -1.51 14.32
N ARG A 32 -12.93 -2.25 13.64
CA ARG A 32 -12.65 -3.62 13.18
C ARG A 32 -11.49 -3.65 12.19
N GLU A 33 -11.49 -2.74 11.21
CA GLU A 33 -10.41 -2.58 10.25
C GLU A 33 -9.05 -2.31 10.95
N LEU A 34 -9.03 -1.43 11.96
CA LEU A 34 -7.82 -1.18 12.73
C LEU A 34 -7.37 -2.40 13.53
N ALA A 35 -8.30 -3.12 14.16
CA ALA A 35 -7.98 -4.32 14.92
C ALA A 35 -7.35 -5.42 14.05
N GLU A 36 -7.87 -5.62 12.83
CA GLU A 36 -7.29 -6.56 11.85
C GLU A 36 -5.86 -6.14 11.45
N ILE A 37 -5.63 -4.85 11.21
CA ILE A 37 -4.30 -4.32 10.89
C ILE A 37 -3.35 -4.51 12.07
N GLU A 38 -3.79 -4.25 13.30
CA GLU A 38 -2.98 -4.42 14.50
C GLU A 38 -2.61 -5.88 14.75
N GLU A 39 -3.54 -6.81 14.54
CA GLU A 39 -3.27 -8.25 14.62
C GLU A 39 -2.22 -8.67 13.60
N HIS A 40 -2.43 -8.35 12.32
CA HIS A 40 -1.45 -8.62 11.26
C HIS A 40 -0.08 -8.01 11.58
N ASN A 41 -0.05 -6.77 12.08
CA ASN A 41 1.20 -6.08 12.36
C ASN A 41 1.97 -6.73 13.51
N ARG A 42 1.28 -7.25 14.53
CA ARG A 42 1.94 -7.98 15.62
C ARG A 42 2.62 -9.25 15.10
N GLU A 43 1.95 -10.01 14.24
CA GLU A 43 2.52 -11.22 13.63
C GLU A 43 3.70 -10.89 12.72
N ALA A 44 3.55 -9.90 11.84
CA ALA A 44 4.61 -9.46 10.94
C ALA A 44 5.85 -8.97 11.70
N LEU A 45 5.67 -8.22 12.79
CA LEU A 45 6.78 -7.76 13.63
C LEU A 45 7.45 -8.92 14.37
N ALA A 46 6.70 -9.92 14.81
CA ALA A 46 7.29 -11.11 15.42
C ALA A 46 8.20 -11.82 14.41
N GLU A 47 7.72 -12.07 13.19
CA GLU A 47 8.54 -12.64 12.11
C GLU A 47 9.76 -11.79 11.79
N TRP A 48 9.57 -10.48 11.62
CA TRP A 48 10.65 -9.53 11.33
C TRP A 48 11.74 -9.57 12.41
N ASN A 49 11.34 -9.64 13.68
CA ASN A 49 12.26 -9.72 14.81
C ASN A 49 13.05 -11.02 14.88
N HIS A 50 12.60 -12.08 14.21
CA HIS A 50 13.36 -13.32 14.06
C HIS A 50 14.35 -13.31 12.88
N LEU A 51 14.25 -12.35 11.96
CA LEU A 51 15.19 -12.25 10.83
C LEU A 51 16.54 -11.72 11.27
N ALA A 52 17.60 -12.22 10.62
CA ALA A 52 18.95 -11.68 10.76
C ALA A 52 19.02 -10.22 10.26
N PRO A 53 19.89 -9.38 10.83
CA PRO A 53 20.04 -7.98 10.40
C PRO A 53 20.28 -7.82 8.89
N GLU A 54 21.07 -8.70 8.28
CA GLU A 54 21.40 -8.67 6.86
C GLU A 54 20.17 -8.94 5.98
N GLU A 55 19.29 -9.84 6.42
CA GLU A 55 18.03 -10.16 5.75
C GLU A 55 17.04 -9.00 5.85
N ARG A 56 16.98 -8.33 7.01
CA ARG A 56 16.18 -7.11 7.19
C ARG A 56 16.64 -6.02 6.25
N GLU A 57 17.95 -5.80 6.19
CA GLU A 57 18.54 -4.78 5.32
C GLU A 57 18.26 -5.08 3.83
N ARG A 58 18.39 -6.34 3.41
CA ARG A 58 18.04 -6.75 2.04
C ARG A 58 16.59 -6.40 1.70
N ARG A 59 15.64 -6.79 2.56
CA ARG A 59 14.21 -6.52 2.36
C ARG A 59 13.90 -5.02 2.30
N THR A 60 14.55 -4.22 3.14
CA THR A 60 14.43 -2.75 3.10
C THR A 60 14.90 -2.17 1.78
N ARG A 61 16.09 -2.57 1.30
CA ARG A 61 16.61 -2.08 0.01
C ARG A 61 15.73 -2.50 -1.18
N GLU A 62 15.23 -3.73 -1.18
CA GLU A 62 14.30 -4.21 -2.21
C GLU A 62 13.01 -3.40 -2.23
N PHE A 63 12.47 -3.07 -1.04
CA PHE A 63 11.30 -2.22 -0.90
C PHE A 63 11.56 -0.80 -1.45
N GLU A 64 12.65 -0.16 -1.03
CA GLU A 64 13.03 1.18 -1.50
C GLU A 64 13.23 1.22 -3.02
N ALA A 65 13.88 0.20 -3.59
CA ALA A 65 14.06 0.09 -5.03
C ALA A 65 12.72 -0.03 -5.78
N ARG A 66 11.74 -0.72 -5.19
CA ARG A 66 10.39 -0.83 -5.77
C ARG A 66 9.63 0.48 -5.67
N GLU A 67 9.66 1.16 -4.51
CA GLU A 67 9.01 2.47 -4.34
C GLU A 67 9.62 3.51 -5.28
N ALA A 68 10.95 3.53 -5.42
CA ALA A 68 11.63 4.42 -6.36
C ALA A 68 11.18 4.19 -7.82
N LYS A 69 11.01 2.92 -8.24
CA LYS A 69 10.47 2.59 -9.56
C LYS A 69 9.02 3.06 -9.73
N PHE A 70 8.19 2.85 -8.71
CA PHE A 70 6.80 3.32 -8.73
C PHE A 70 6.75 4.85 -8.87
N HIS A 71 7.47 5.58 -8.03
CA HIS A 71 7.52 7.05 -8.08
C HIS A 71 8.11 7.58 -9.39
N ALA A 72 9.15 6.95 -9.92
CA ALA A 72 9.71 7.32 -11.22
C ALA A 72 8.68 7.11 -12.34
N SER A 73 7.93 6.01 -12.31
CA SER A 73 6.88 5.73 -13.29
C SER A 73 5.71 6.71 -13.19
N THR A 74 5.26 7.09 -11.99
CA THR A 74 4.17 8.06 -11.82
C THR A 74 4.59 9.46 -12.25
N ALA A 75 5.82 9.88 -11.91
CA ALA A 75 6.35 11.18 -12.33
C ALA A 75 6.48 11.28 -13.86
N GLN A 76 6.81 10.17 -14.53
CA GLN A 76 6.85 10.11 -15.99
C GLN A 76 5.46 10.37 -16.60
N TRP A 77 4.39 9.79 -16.04
CA TRP A 77 3.01 10.03 -16.51
C TRP A 77 2.52 11.45 -16.24
N GLU A 78 2.86 12.04 -15.09
CA GLU A 78 2.51 13.43 -14.75
C GLU A 78 3.25 14.45 -15.63
N SER A 79 4.40 14.08 -16.19
CA SER A 79 5.18 14.93 -17.11
C SER A 79 4.69 14.91 -18.55
N LEU A 80 3.75 14.01 -18.91
CA LEU A 80 3.19 13.99 -20.25
C LEU A 80 2.25 15.18 -20.45
N PRO A 81 2.36 15.94 -21.55
CA PRO A 81 1.38 16.97 -21.85
C PRO A 81 0.00 16.32 -21.96
N PHE A 82 -0.98 16.87 -21.26
CA PHE A 82 -2.38 16.41 -21.34
C PHE A 82 -2.81 16.40 -22.81
N ASN A 83 -2.91 15.20 -23.38
CA ASN A 83 -3.38 15.00 -24.74
C ASN A 83 -4.83 14.49 -24.67
N PRO A 84 -5.85 15.32 -24.99
CA PRO A 84 -7.25 14.95 -24.88
C PRO A 84 -7.70 13.87 -25.90
N GLN A 85 -6.80 13.40 -26.77
CA GLN A 85 -7.09 12.42 -27.82
C GLN A 85 -6.63 10.99 -27.49
N ILE A 86 -6.12 10.71 -26.28
CA ILE A 86 -5.78 9.33 -25.88
C ILE A 86 -7.08 8.55 -25.71
N GLU A 87 -7.43 7.75 -26.71
CA GLU A 87 -8.54 6.80 -26.62
C GLU A 87 -8.27 5.82 -25.46
N ARG A 88 -9.30 5.54 -24.66
CA ARG A 88 -9.23 4.72 -23.43
C ARG A 88 -8.65 3.31 -23.63
N SER A 89 -8.43 2.87 -24.87
CA SER A 89 -7.84 1.59 -25.26
C SER A 89 -6.32 1.49 -25.03
N GLU A 90 -5.62 2.61 -24.81
CA GLU A 90 -4.16 2.60 -24.63
C GLU A 90 -3.69 2.64 -23.17
N ILE A 91 -4.62 2.65 -22.21
CA ILE A 91 -4.27 2.56 -20.78
C ILE A 91 -3.96 1.09 -20.47
N PRO A 92 -2.71 0.72 -20.15
CA PRO A 92 -2.40 -0.65 -19.77
C PRO A 92 -3.20 -1.02 -18.51
N THR A 93 -4.03 -2.05 -18.66
CA THR A 93 -4.76 -2.64 -17.54
C THR A 93 -3.77 -3.48 -16.74
N PHE A 94 -3.27 -2.93 -15.64
CA PHE A 94 -2.46 -3.71 -14.70
C PHE A 94 -3.41 -4.55 -13.84
N LEU A 95 -3.48 -5.85 -14.15
CA LEU A 95 -4.06 -6.91 -13.31
C LEU A 95 -3.05 -7.38 -12.27
#